data_AF-A0A1V5KYE9-F1
#
_entry.id   AF-A0A1V5KYE9-F1
#
_cell.length_a   1.000
_cell.length_b   1.000
_cell.length_c   1.000
_cell.angle_alpha   90.00
_cell.angle_beta   90.00
_cell.angle_gamma   90.00
#
_symmetry.space_group_name_H-M   'P 1'
#
loop_
_entity.id
_entity.type
_entity.pdbx_description
1 polymer ?
#
loop_
_entity_poly.entity_id
_entity_poly.type
_entity_poly.pdbx_seq_one_letter_code
_entity_poly.pdbx_strand_id
1 'polypeptide(L)'
;MTDNDQNGTEINDITPTTQETGQVTVLEVEKNIKRDQLLGLSTIVLTDIMGRLTGDRFREREGDRTKLGYLRALTSQMSVHAAILKDQDLEQINRKLDLLLEVKQK
;
A
#
# COMPACT_ATOMS: atom_id res chain seq x y z
N MET A 1 26.25 -51.50 36.57
CA MET A 1 26.54 -50.07 36.37
C MET A 1 25.72 -49.62 35.18
N THR A 2 24.67 -48.87 35.50
CA THR A 2 23.69 -48.21 34.63
C THR A 2 24.26 -46.92 34.06
N ASP A 3 23.79 -46.56 32.86
CA ASP A 3 23.59 -45.21 32.29
C ASP A 3 23.24 -45.47 30.81
N ASN A 4 22.00 -45.84 30.45
CA ASN A 4 20.76 -45.08 30.43
C ASN A 4 20.81 -43.80 29.55
N ASP A 5 19.94 -43.86 28.52
CA ASP A 5 19.18 -42.75 27.94
C ASP A 5 19.77 -42.00 26.74
N GLN A 6 19.60 -42.65 25.57
CA GLN A 6 19.21 -41.93 24.35
C GLN A 6 17.84 -41.28 24.59
N ASN A 7 17.77 -39.97 24.81
CA ASN A 7 16.55 -39.23 24.52
C ASN A 7 16.80 -37.75 24.24
N GLY A 8 16.21 -37.27 23.14
CA GLY A 8 16.31 -35.90 22.69
C GLY A 8 15.65 -35.74 21.33
N THR A 9 14.40 -36.19 21.20
CA THR A 9 13.53 -35.77 20.09
C THR A 9 13.25 -34.28 20.28
N GLU A 10 13.94 -33.42 19.53
CA GLU A 10 13.58 -32.01 19.41
C GLU A 10 12.22 -31.92 18.71
N ILE A 11 11.16 -31.91 19.51
CA ILE A 11 9.84 -31.45 19.10
C ILE A 11 9.95 -29.95 18.80
N ASN A 12 10.20 -29.63 17.54
CA ASN A 12 10.00 -28.29 17.00
C ASN A 12 8.50 -28.04 16.84
N ASP A 13 7.78 -27.99 17.96
CA ASP A 13 6.44 -27.42 18.01
C ASP A 13 6.57 -25.90 17.94
N ILE A 14 6.85 -25.40 16.73
CA ILE A 14 6.62 -23.99 16.42
C ILE A 14 5.12 -23.84 16.32
N THR A 15 4.46 -23.69 17.46
CA THR A 15 3.09 -23.17 17.50
C THR A 15 3.18 -21.77 16.88
N PRO A 16 2.49 -21.48 15.76
CA PRO A 16 2.46 -20.13 15.24
C PRO A 16 1.73 -19.28 16.28
N THR A 17 2.49 -18.59 17.12
CA THR A 17 1.96 -17.53 17.96
C THR A 17 1.50 -16.45 17.00
N THR A 18 0.21 -16.46 16.69
CA THR A 18 -0.49 -15.36 16.07
C THR A 18 -0.39 -14.18 17.04
N GLN A 19 0.71 -13.44 16.93
CA GLN A 19 0.77 -12.10 17.49
C GLN A 19 -0.28 -11.30 16.77
N GLU A 20 -1.29 -10.85 17.51
CA GLU A 20 -2.28 -9.87 17.07
C GLU A 20 -1.56 -8.57 16.69
N THR A 21 -1.01 -8.55 15.48
CA THR A 21 -0.56 -7.34 14.84
C THR A 21 -1.82 -6.79 14.18
N GLY A 22 -2.30 -5.66 14.68
CA GLY A 22 -3.59 -5.06 14.35
C GLY A 22 -3.96 -5.27 12.89
N GLN A 23 -5.17 -5.77 12.67
CA GLN A 23 -5.75 -6.02 11.35
C GLN A 23 -5.40 -4.86 10.42
N VAL A 24 -4.44 -5.07 9.53
CA VAL A 24 -4.43 -4.34 8.26
C VAL A 24 -5.67 -4.86 7.57
N THR A 25 -6.79 -4.17 7.76
CA THR A 25 -8.04 -4.46 7.06
C THR A 25 -7.67 -4.51 5.59
N VAL A 26 -7.64 -5.73 5.06
CA VAL A 26 -7.55 -5.99 3.62
C VAL A 26 -8.64 -5.12 3.03
N LEU A 27 -8.24 -4.03 2.38
CA LEU A 27 -9.16 -3.11 1.71
C LEU A 27 -10.07 -3.99 0.87
N GLU A 28 -11.36 -3.97 1.21
CA GLU A 28 -12.42 -4.66 0.48
C GLU A 28 -12.14 -4.51 -1.02
N VAL A 29 -11.70 -5.60 -1.66
CA VAL A 29 -11.16 -5.60 -3.04
C VAL A 29 -12.19 -5.11 -4.06
N GLU A 30 -13.46 -4.97 -3.64
CA GLU A 30 -14.58 -4.53 -4.45
C GLU A 30 -14.82 -3.01 -4.48
N LYS A 31 -14.20 -2.21 -3.61
CA LYS A 31 -14.38 -0.75 -3.65
C LYS A 31 -13.25 -0.07 -4.41
N ASN A 32 -13.61 0.58 -5.52
CA ASN A 32 -12.71 1.45 -6.26
C ASN A 32 -12.14 2.54 -5.33
N ILE A 33 -10.82 2.71 -5.34
CA ILE A 33 -10.12 3.70 -4.51
C ILE A 33 -10.51 5.09 -5.00
N LYS A 34 -11.06 5.92 -4.10
CA LYS A 34 -11.42 7.30 -4.41
C LYS A 34 -10.18 8.21 -4.42
N ARG A 35 -10.28 9.35 -5.12
CA ARG A 35 -9.21 10.37 -5.19
C ARG A 35 -8.71 10.80 -3.81
N ASP A 36 -9.60 11.04 -2.86
CA ASP A 36 -9.24 11.47 -1.51
C ASP A 36 -8.47 10.39 -0.74
N GLN A 37 -8.85 9.12 -0.93
CA GLN A 37 -8.13 7.99 -0.34
C GLN A 37 -6.73 7.86 -0.96
N LEU A 38 -6.62 8.05 -2.27
CA LEU A 38 -5.34 8.03 -2.97
C LEU A 38 -4.42 9.17 -2.51
N LEU A 39 -4.97 10.37 -2.27
CA LEU A 39 -4.24 11.50 -1.70
C LEU A 39 -3.80 11.23 -0.25
N GLY A 40 -4.65 10.59 0.56
CA GLY A 40 -4.28 10.17 1.91
C GLY A 40 -3.09 9.20 1.90
N LEU A 41 -3.17 8.16 1.06
CA LEU A 41 -2.09 7.18 0.88
C LEU A 41 -0.79 7.85 0.38
N SER A 42 -0.89 8.82 -0.54
CA SER A 42 0.29 9.49 -1.11
C SER A 42 0.98 10.35 -0.06
N THR A 43 0.18 11.03 0.77
CA THR A 43 0.66 11.86 1.86
C THR A 43 1.40 11.01 2.89
N ILE A 44 0.87 9.86 3.26
CA ILE A 44 1.53 8.94 4.22
C ILE A 44 2.91 8.51 3.70
N VAL A 45 2.99 8.05 2.45
CA VAL A 45 4.26 7.62 1.84
C VAL A 45 5.24 8.79 1.74
N LEU A 46 4.75 9.97 1.35
CA LEU A 46 5.56 11.17 1.24
C LEU A 46 6.10 11.62 2.60
N THR A 47 5.29 11.60 3.65
CA THR A 47 5.72 11.95 5.01
C THR A 47 6.78 10.99 5.54
N ASP A 48 6.62 9.67 5.31
CA ASP A 48 7.61 8.66 5.73
C ASP A 48 8.95 8.90 5.02
N ILE A 49 8.95 9.09 3.70
CA ILE A 49 10.18 9.35 2.94
C ILE A 49 10.78 10.71 3.33
N MET A 50 9.96 11.75 3.45
CA MET A 50 10.42 13.11 3.78
C MET A 50 11.08 13.13 5.15
N GLY A 51 10.46 12.54 6.18
CA GLY A 51 11.04 12.47 7.53
C GLY A 51 12.38 11.74 7.55
N ARG A 52 12.63 10.83 6.61
CA ARG A 52 13.91 10.16 6.46
C ARG A 52 14.96 10.98 5.72
N LEU A 53 14.56 11.78 4.74
CA LEU A 53 15.46 12.62 3.95
C LEU A 53 15.83 13.93 4.66
N THR A 54 14.94 14.46 5.50
CA THR A 54 15.13 15.75 6.19
C THR A 54 15.72 15.63 7.59
N GLY A 55 16.04 14.42 8.04
CA GLY A 55 16.78 14.22 9.29
C GLY A 55 18.19 14.81 9.21
N ASP A 56 18.80 15.08 10.38
CA ASP A 56 20.16 15.66 10.50
C ASP A 56 21.21 14.89 9.66
N ARG A 57 21.07 13.56 9.58
CA ARG A 57 21.84 12.69 8.68
C ARG A 57 20.99 11.51 8.21
N PHE A 58 21.16 11.11 6.95
CA PHE A 58 20.64 9.83 6.48
C PHE A 58 21.43 8.67 7.10
N ARG A 59 20.71 7.70 7.67
CA ARG A 59 21.26 6.43 8.15
C ARG A 59 20.41 5.29 7.63
N GLU A 60 21.03 4.38 6.88
CA GLU A 60 20.40 3.13 6.46
C GLU A 60 20.16 2.25 7.70
N ARG A 61 18.97 1.66 7.76
CA ARG A 61 18.54 0.70 8.77
C ARG A 61 18.38 -0.66 8.13
N GLU A 62 18.54 -1.70 8.93
CA GLU A 62 18.19 -3.05 8.51
C GLU A 62 16.72 -3.11 8.06
N GLY A 63 16.46 -3.72 6.90
CA GLY A 63 15.13 -3.80 6.29
C GLY A 63 14.74 -2.60 5.39
N ASP A 64 15.54 -1.54 5.35
CA ASP A 64 15.25 -0.36 4.50
C ASP A 64 15.13 -0.71 3.03
N ARG A 65 16.03 -1.55 2.53
CA ARG A 65 16.04 -1.97 1.13
C ARG A 65 14.74 -2.66 0.75
N THR A 66 14.22 -3.52 1.62
CA THR A 66 12.94 -4.21 1.44
C THR A 66 11.77 -3.22 1.54
N LYS A 67 11.76 -2.37 2.56
CA LYS A 67 10.71 -1.33 2.74
C LYS A 67 10.64 -0.38 1.55
N LEU A 68 11.79 0.12 1.07
CA LEU A 68 11.89 0.97 -0.11
C LEU A 68 11.39 0.26 -1.38
N GLY A 69 11.64 -1.04 -1.50
CA GLY A 69 11.07 -1.86 -2.57
C GLY A 69 9.54 -1.82 -2.58
N TYR A 70 8.91 -2.07 -1.43
CA TYR A 70 7.46 -1.99 -1.29
C TYR A 70 6.91 -0.57 -1.51
N LEU A 71 7.57 0.46 -0.96
CA LEU A 71 7.16 1.86 -1.17
C LEU A 71 7.21 2.27 -2.65
N ARG A 72 8.22 1.81 -3.38
CA ARG A 72 8.31 2.04 -4.83
C ARG A 72 7.18 1.35 -5.58
N ALA A 73 6.89 0.09 -5.26
CA ALA A 73 5.78 -0.66 -5.85
C ALA A 73 4.43 0.02 -5.57
N LEU A 74 4.20 0.44 -4.32
CA LEU A 74 3.00 1.16 -3.92
C LEU A 74 2.86 2.49 -4.70
N THR A 75 3.94 3.27 -4.80
CA THR A 75 3.93 4.54 -5.54
C THR A 75 3.61 4.33 -7.03
N SER A 76 4.14 3.27 -7.65
CA SER A 76 3.81 2.94 -9.05
C SER A 76 2.33 2.57 -9.21
N GLN A 77 1.79 1.75 -8.32
CA GLN A 77 0.38 1.35 -8.35
C GLN A 77 -0.54 2.56 -8.17
N MET A 78 -0.19 3.46 -7.25
CA MET A 78 -0.93 4.71 -7.02
C MET A 78 -0.95 5.62 -8.25
N SER A 79 0.18 5.70 -8.97
CA SER A 79 0.27 6.47 -10.21
C SER A 79 -0.65 5.92 -11.30
N VAL A 80 -0.74 4.59 -11.41
CA VAL A 80 -1.69 3.91 -12.32
C VAL A 80 -3.14 4.21 -11.93
N HIS A 81 -3.50 4.10 -10.65
CA HIS A 81 -4.85 4.45 -10.19
C HIS A 81 -5.21 5.91 -10.45
N ALA A 82 -4.27 6.85 -10.25
CA ALA A 82 -4.50 8.27 -10.53
C ALA A 82 -4.79 8.52 -12.02
N ALA A 83 -4.08 7.83 -12.92
CA ALA A 83 -4.30 7.94 -14.36
C ALA A 83 -5.71 7.43 -14.73
N ILE A 84 -6.11 6.25 -14.24
CA ILE A 84 -7.44 5.69 -14.49
C ILE A 84 -8.55 6.64 -14.01
N LEU A 85 -8.42 7.21 -12.81
CA LEU A 85 -9.40 8.17 -12.28
C LEU A 85 -9.47 9.43 -13.14
N LYS A 86 -8.34 9.94 -13.62
CA LYS A 86 -8.30 11.10 -14.51
C LYS A 86 -9.00 10.82 -15.83
N ASP A 87 -8.77 9.64 -16.42
CA ASP A 87 -9.41 9.25 -17.68
C ASP A 87 -10.95 9.16 -17.51
N GLN A 88 -11.40 8.57 -16.40
CA GLN A 88 -12.82 8.53 -16.04
C GLN A 88 -13.44 9.92 -15.87
N ASP A 89 -12.73 10.83 -15.19
CA ASP A 89 -13.18 12.22 -15.00
C ASP A 89 -13.28 12.95 -16.36
N LEU A 90 -12.31 12.75 -17.25
CA LEU A 90 -12.30 13.35 -18.59
C LEU A 90 -13.44 12.82 -19.46
N GLU A 91 -13.71 11.52 -19.44
CA GLU A 91 -14.86 10.95 -20.14
C GLU A 91 -16.18 11.56 -19.67
N GLN A 92 -16.36 11.72 -18.36
CA GLN A 92 -17.56 12.34 -17.80
C GLN A 92 -17.69 13.81 -18.22
N ILE A 93 -16.59 14.56 -18.24
CA ILE A 93 -16.57 15.95 -18.71
C ILE A 93 -16.98 16.03 -20.17
N ASN A 94 -16.40 15.19 -21.03
CA ASN A 94 -16.72 15.16 -22.46
C ASN A 94 -18.21 14.84 -22.69
N ARG A 95 -18.74 13.81 -22.02
CA ARG A 95 -20.18 13.48 -22.11
C ARG A 95 -21.08 14.65 -21.71
N LYS A 96 -20.72 15.39 -20.65
CA LYS A 96 -21.48 16.58 -20.22
C LYS A 96 -21.39 17.71 -21.25
N LEU A 97 -20.21 17.91 -21.86
CA LEU A 97 -20.01 18.92 -22.89
C LEU A 97 -20.86 18.63 -24.13
N ASP A 98 -20.88 17.38 -24.59
CA ASP A 98 -21.68 16.96 -25.74
C ASP A 98 -23.17 17.22 -25.51
N LEU A 99 -23.69 16.85 -24.34
CA LEU A 99 -25.09 17.12 -23.97
C LEU A 99 -25.41 18.63 -23.97
N LEU A 100 -24.50 19.47 -23.47
CA LEU A 100 -24.70 20.92 -23.47
C LEU A 100 -24.68 21.52 -24.87
N LEU A 101 -23.81 21.00 -25.75
CA LEU A 101 -23.74 21.44 -27.14
C LEU A 101 -24.99 21.03 -27.92
N GLU A 102 -25.50 19.82 -27.70
CA GLU A 102 -26.77 19.36 -28.29
C GLU A 102 -27.96 20.22 -27.85
N VAL A 103 -28.03 20.59 -26.57
CA VAL A 103 -29.09 21.46 -26.05
C VAL A 103 -29.01 22.87 -26.64
N LYS A 104 -27.80 23.43 -26.84
CA LYS A 104 -27.62 24.77 -27.39
C LYS A 104 -27.94 24.88 -28.89
N GLN A 105 -27.99 23.75 -29.60
CA GLN A 105 -28.35 23.69 -31.02
C GLN A 105 -29.86 23.63 -31.27
N LYS A 106 -30.68 23.46 -30.23
CA LYS A 106 -32.15 23.55 -30.27
C LYS A 106 -32.63 24.91 -29.81
#